data_AF-A0A7Y8STV4-F1
#
_entry.id   AF-A0A7Y8STV4-F1
#
_cell.length_a   1.000
_cell.length_b   1.000
_cell.length_c   1.000
_cell.angle_alpha   90.00
_cell.angle_beta   90.00
_cell.angle_gamma   90.00
#
_symmetry.space_group_name_H-M   'P 1'
#
loop_
_entity.id
_entity.type
_entity.pdbx_description
1 polymer ?
#
loop_
_entity_poly.entity_id
_entity_poly.type
_entity_poly.pdbx_seq_one_letter_code
_entity_poly.pdbx_strand_id
1 'polypeptide(L)'
;MMRSGLWPKASGDVVAVVGAAIAAWTILAALAMGRTGMLDRFLGGSPLWTAGFACVAGVGAVAWLRSRGVYRIVRAPAPLWAMLAAAACAAIAIVIDIAAPLPAGITIAWPMSLAFYPAIALVAEFALHAAPLAILWAGAGLAGPQRRVALRNAAIVAVVLIEPLYQLRGAALDAAGLAFAVNILAFNVLQLHVYRRNGFAWMVVLRLIYYAIWHIAWGAARAAF
;
A
#
# COMPACT_ATOMS: atom_id res chain seq x y z
N MET A 1 -31.93 22.26 20.42
CA MET A 1 -30.51 22.55 20.77
C MET A 1 -29.63 22.02 19.63
N MET A 2 -29.47 22.82 18.58
CA MET A 2 -28.66 22.48 17.39
C MET A 2 -27.19 22.66 17.74
N ARG A 3 -26.39 21.59 17.67
CA ARG A 3 -24.91 21.69 17.75
C ARG A 3 -24.39 22.23 16.42
N SER A 4 -24.39 23.55 16.26
CA SER A 4 -23.64 24.27 15.23
C SER A 4 -22.14 24.21 15.55
N GLY A 5 -21.55 23.05 15.32
CA GLY A 5 -20.12 22.84 15.20
C GLY A 5 -19.84 22.17 13.87
N LEU A 6 -20.25 22.84 12.79
CA LEU A 6 -20.10 22.36 11.42
C LEU A 6 -18.60 22.26 11.12
N TRP A 7 -18.18 21.05 10.78
CA TRP A 7 -16.82 20.60 10.46
C TRP A 7 -15.93 20.29 11.68
N PRO A 8 -15.67 18.99 11.95
CA PRO A 8 -14.55 18.63 12.80
C PRO A 8 -13.29 19.25 12.21
N LYS A 9 -12.54 20.03 13.01
CA LYS A 9 -11.23 20.55 12.60
C LYS A 9 -10.44 19.42 11.95
N ALA A 10 -9.91 19.66 10.76
CA ALA A 10 -9.08 18.70 10.06
C ALA A 10 -7.99 18.22 11.03
N SER A 11 -8.11 16.97 11.45
CA SER A 11 -7.13 16.32 12.30
C SER A 11 -5.79 16.27 11.58
N GLY A 12 -4.69 16.54 12.30
CA GLY A 12 -3.34 16.63 11.73
C GLY A 12 -2.93 15.46 10.82
N ASP A 13 -3.48 14.27 11.02
CA ASP A 13 -3.15 13.10 10.17
C ASP A 13 -3.74 13.19 8.77
N VAL A 14 -4.93 13.78 8.59
CA VAL A 14 -5.50 13.98 7.23
C VAL A 14 -4.63 14.99 6.47
N VAL A 15 -4.17 16.04 7.14
CA VAL A 15 -3.24 17.01 6.57
C VAL A 15 -1.91 16.34 6.21
N ALA A 16 -1.38 15.47 7.07
CA ALA A 16 -0.16 14.70 6.79
C ALA A 16 -0.34 13.75 5.59
N VAL A 17 -1.48 13.06 5.49
CA VAL A 17 -1.80 12.18 4.36
C VAL A 17 -1.95 12.97 3.06
N VAL A 18 -2.61 14.13 3.11
CA VAL A 18 -2.71 15.04 1.95
C VAL A 18 -1.33 15.53 1.52
N GLY A 19 -0.49 15.98 2.46
CA GLY A 19 0.88 16.42 2.15
C GLY A 19 1.73 15.31 1.54
N ALA A 20 1.65 14.09 2.10
CA ALA A 20 2.32 12.92 1.56
C ALA A 20 1.81 12.55 0.16
N ALA A 21 0.49 12.64 -0.08
CA ALA A 21 -0.11 12.37 -1.39
C ALA A 21 0.35 13.36 -2.46
N ILE A 22 0.41 14.65 -2.12
CA ILE A 22 0.95 15.68 -3.00
C ILE A 22 2.42 15.39 -3.29
N ALA A 23 3.23 15.14 -2.26
CA ALA A 23 4.65 14.85 -2.43
C ALA A 23 4.90 13.61 -3.32
N ALA A 24 4.19 12.51 -3.07
CA ALA A 24 4.29 11.30 -3.89
C ALA A 24 3.89 11.57 -5.35
N TRP A 25 2.79 12.29 -5.57
CA TRP A 25 2.36 12.65 -6.91
C TRP A 25 3.39 13.54 -7.63
N THR A 26 3.92 14.57 -6.94
CA THR A 26 4.95 15.44 -7.50
C THR A 26 6.23 14.67 -7.84
N ILE A 27 6.66 13.75 -6.98
CA ILE A 27 7.82 12.88 -7.26
C ILE A 27 7.56 12.02 -8.50
N LEU A 28 6.42 11.33 -8.55
CA LEU A 28 6.08 10.51 -9.72
C LEU A 28 5.93 11.35 -10.99
N ALA A 29 5.42 12.58 -10.87
CA ALA A 29 5.31 13.51 -11.98
C ALA A 29 6.68 13.94 -12.50
N ALA A 30 7.59 14.29 -11.61
CA ALA A 30 8.98 14.61 -11.97
C ALA A 30 9.67 13.41 -12.63
N LEU A 31 9.48 12.20 -12.11
CA LEU A 31 10.01 10.96 -12.69
C LEU A 31 9.42 10.67 -14.08
N ALA A 32 8.13 10.89 -14.28
CA ALA A 32 7.44 10.70 -15.55
C ALA A 32 7.94 11.67 -16.64
N MET A 33 8.11 12.94 -16.27
CA MET A 33 8.57 13.98 -17.19
C MET A 33 10.04 13.78 -17.63
N GLY A 34 10.81 12.99 -16.89
CA GLY A 34 12.19 12.59 -17.21
C GLY A 34 12.36 11.60 -18.37
N ARG A 35 11.29 11.26 -19.13
CA ARG A 35 11.31 10.38 -20.32
C ARG A 35 11.77 8.94 -20.07
N THR A 36 11.34 8.31 -18.99
CA THR A 36 11.51 6.86 -18.83
C THR A 36 10.14 6.20 -18.86
N GLY A 37 9.87 5.32 -19.84
CA GLY A 37 8.74 4.37 -19.83
C GLY A 37 8.75 3.39 -18.63
N MET A 38 9.62 3.66 -17.66
CA MET A 38 9.74 3.05 -16.35
C MET A 38 8.43 3.08 -15.58
N LEU A 39 7.61 4.14 -15.70
CA LEU A 39 6.35 4.18 -14.98
C LEU A 39 5.25 3.35 -15.67
N ASP A 40 5.28 3.27 -17.00
CA ASP A 40 4.29 2.51 -17.77
C ASP A 40 4.31 1.02 -17.39
N ARG A 41 5.49 0.48 -17.05
CA ARG A 41 5.61 -0.91 -16.60
C ARG A 41 4.94 -1.20 -15.25
N PHE A 42 4.75 -0.19 -14.40
CA PHE A 42 4.14 -0.37 -13.06
C PHE A 42 2.71 0.13 -12.96
N LEU A 43 2.40 1.24 -13.65
CA LEU A 43 1.10 1.92 -13.55
C LEU A 43 0.25 1.74 -14.81
N GLY A 44 0.86 1.29 -15.92
CA GLY A 44 0.20 1.15 -17.21
C GLY A 44 -0.25 2.49 -17.81
N GLY A 45 -0.65 2.44 -19.10
CA GLY A 45 -1.42 3.49 -19.76
C GLY A 45 -0.84 4.90 -19.60
N SER A 46 -1.52 5.73 -18.79
CA SER A 46 -1.05 7.07 -18.43
C SER A 46 -0.71 7.15 -16.93
N PRO A 47 0.55 6.91 -16.55
CA PRO A 47 0.96 6.80 -15.15
C PRO A 47 0.64 8.02 -14.29
N LEU A 48 0.69 9.22 -14.87
CA LEU A 48 0.38 10.48 -14.19
C LEU A 48 -1.09 10.54 -13.76
N TRP A 49 -1.99 10.16 -14.65
CA TRP A 49 -3.42 10.11 -14.36
C TRP A 49 -3.73 8.99 -13.37
N THR A 50 -3.11 7.82 -13.53
CA THR A 50 -3.27 6.70 -12.60
C THR A 50 -2.82 7.09 -11.19
N ALA A 51 -1.62 7.64 -11.04
CA ALA A 51 -1.09 8.08 -9.74
C ALA A 51 -1.91 9.23 -9.16
N GLY A 52 -2.29 10.23 -9.97
CA GLY A 52 -3.11 11.35 -9.52
C GLY A 52 -4.47 10.91 -9.02
N PHE A 53 -5.16 10.06 -9.79
CA PHE A 53 -6.45 9.50 -9.38
C PHE A 53 -6.33 8.65 -8.12
N ALA A 54 -5.32 7.79 -8.04
CA ALA A 54 -5.05 6.97 -6.85
C ALA A 54 -4.81 7.84 -5.62
N CYS A 55 -4.01 8.92 -5.72
CA CYS A 55 -3.79 9.85 -4.62
C CYS A 55 -5.07 10.54 -4.16
N VAL A 56 -5.86 11.09 -5.10
CA VAL A 56 -7.12 11.79 -4.76
C VAL A 56 -8.13 10.82 -4.14
N ALA A 57 -8.37 9.68 -4.78
CA ALA A 57 -9.29 8.66 -4.30
C ALA A 57 -8.83 8.09 -2.95
N GLY A 58 -7.53 7.85 -2.80
CA GLY A 58 -6.91 7.34 -1.58
C GLY A 58 -7.04 8.27 -0.39
N VAL A 59 -6.74 9.57 -0.56
CA VAL A 59 -6.95 10.60 0.47
C VAL A 59 -8.42 10.63 0.90
N GLY A 60 -9.34 10.66 -0.07
CA GLY A 60 -10.78 10.65 0.19
C GLY A 60 -11.21 9.39 0.95
N ALA A 61 -10.71 8.22 0.53
CA ALA A 61 -10.97 6.94 1.17
C ALA A 61 -10.46 6.89 2.62
N VAL A 62 -9.23 7.34 2.87
CA VAL A 62 -8.63 7.39 4.21
C VAL A 62 -9.43 8.32 5.14
N ALA A 63 -9.82 9.50 4.65
CA ALA A 63 -10.64 10.44 5.41
C ALA A 63 -12.04 9.88 5.71
N TRP A 64 -12.67 9.22 4.72
CA TRP A 64 -13.98 8.60 4.88
C TRP A 64 -13.95 7.39 5.83
N LEU A 65 -13.00 6.47 5.67
CA LEU A 65 -12.83 5.31 6.57
C LEU A 65 -12.60 5.76 8.01
N ARG A 66 -11.89 6.88 8.21
CA ARG A 66 -11.70 7.49 9.53
C ARG A 66 -13.01 7.98 10.13
N SER A 67 -13.79 8.74 9.36
CA SER A 67 -15.06 9.31 9.85
C SER A 67 -16.07 8.22 10.23
N ARG A 68 -15.92 7.02 9.66
CA ARG A 68 -16.67 5.80 9.99
C ARG A 68 -16.08 4.98 11.16
N GLY A 69 -14.96 5.41 11.75
CA GLY A 69 -14.29 4.74 12.85
C GLY A 69 -13.71 3.37 12.48
N VAL A 70 -13.39 3.13 11.21
CA VAL A 70 -12.84 1.84 10.74
C VAL A 70 -11.47 1.55 11.34
N TYR A 71 -10.70 2.61 11.59
CA TYR A 71 -9.42 2.56 12.26
C TYR A 71 -9.34 3.61 13.36
N ARG A 72 -8.46 3.35 14.33
CA ARG A 72 -8.12 4.31 15.38
C ARG A 72 -6.74 4.87 15.10
N ILE A 73 -6.59 6.17 15.28
CA ILE A 73 -5.28 6.80 15.27
C ILE A 73 -4.76 6.74 16.69
N VAL A 74 -4.10 5.63 16.98
CA VAL A 74 -3.33 5.50 18.20
C VAL A 74 -1.98 6.14 17.91
N ARG A 75 -1.68 7.26 18.58
CA ARG A 75 -0.38 7.95 18.46
C ARG A 75 0.80 7.11 18.98
N ALA A 76 0.53 5.95 19.59
CA ALA A 76 1.58 5.02 19.97
C ALA A 76 2.27 4.49 18.72
N PRO A 77 3.61 4.32 18.77
CA PRO A 77 4.33 3.76 17.65
C PRO A 77 3.78 2.39 17.27
N ALA A 78 3.89 2.01 16.00
CA ALA A 78 3.67 0.61 15.66
C ALA A 78 4.62 -0.22 16.54
N PRO A 79 4.12 -1.32 17.09
CA PRO A 79 4.94 -2.11 17.98
C PRO A 79 6.13 -2.68 17.20
N LEU A 80 7.31 -2.74 17.84
CA LEU A 80 8.55 -3.23 17.24
C LEU A 80 8.36 -4.56 16.49
N TRP A 81 7.51 -5.45 17.01
CA TRP A 81 7.20 -6.73 16.36
C TRP A 81 6.65 -6.56 14.93
N ALA A 82 5.87 -5.52 14.64
CA ALA A 82 5.29 -5.29 13.32
C ALA A 82 6.37 -4.84 12.33
N MET A 83 7.31 -4.02 12.77
CA MET A 83 8.47 -3.60 11.97
C MET A 83 9.39 -4.80 11.68
N LEU A 84 9.64 -5.64 12.68
CA LEU A 84 10.40 -6.89 12.52
C LEU A 84 9.69 -7.88 11.58
N ALA A 85 8.37 -7.99 11.68
CA ALA A 85 7.58 -8.85 10.78
C ALA A 85 7.62 -8.35 9.33
N ALA A 86 7.56 -7.03 9.11
CA ALA A 86 7.73 -6.43 7.78
C ALA A 86 9.13 -6.72 7.21
N ALA A 87 10.17 -6.57 8.04
CA ALA A 87 11.54 -6.91 7.66
C ALA A 87 11.71 -8.41 7.35
N ALA A 88 11.06 -9.29 8.12
CA ALA A 88 11.06 -10.72 7.87
C ALA A 88 10.38 -11.07 6.53
N CYS A 89 9.24 -10.45 6.21
CA CYS A 89 8.59 -10.64 4.90
C CYS A 89 9.51 -10.21 3.75
N ALA A 90 10.27 -9.12 3.93
CA ALA A 90 11.23 -8.65 2.93
C ALA A 90 12.42 -9.64 2.78
N ALA A 91 12.93 -10.17 3.90
CA ALA A 91 13.96 -11.19 3.88
C ALA A 91 13.48 -12.48 3.18
N ILE A 92 12.23 -12.90 3.41
CA ILE A 92 11.63 -14.04 2.70
C ILE A 92 11.57 -13.77 1.19
N ALA A 93 11.19 -12.56 0.76
CA ALA A 93 11.19 -12.19 -0.66
C ALA A 93 12.59 -12.29 -1.29
N ILE A 94 13.63 -11.89 -0.56
CA ILE A 94 15.03 -12.05 -0.98
C ILE A 94 15.41 -13.54 -1.10
N VAL A 95 15.06 -14.37 -0.12
CA VAL A 95 15.34 -15.81 -0.17
C VAL A 95 14.65 -16.46 -1.37
N ILE A 96 13.40 -16.09 -1.66
CA ILE A 96 12.67 -16.57 -2.85
C ILE A 96 13.43 -16.16 -4.11
N ASP A 97 13.87 -14.90 -4.21
CA ASP A 97 14.61 -14.39 -5.37
C ASP A 97 15.99 -15.03 -5.54
N ILE A 98 16.65 -15.45 -4.46
CA ILE A 98 17.91 -16.22 -4.53
C ILE A 98 17.64 -17.64 -5.02
N ALA A 99 16.60 -18.30 -4.50
CA ALA A 99 16.28 -19.69 -4.82
C ALA A 99 15.68 -19.86 -6.22
N ALA A 100 14.91 -18.86 -6.67
CA ALA A 100 14.24 -18.80 -7.96
C ALA A 100 14.29 -17.35 -8.49
N PRO A 101 15.33 -16.98 -9.25
CA PRO A 101 15.55 -15.62 -9.71
C PRO A 101 14.32 -15.03 -10.39
N LEU A 102 13.78 -13.95 -9.80
CA LEU A 102 12.67 -13.20 -10.37
C LEU A 102 13.13 -12.43 -11.62
N PRO A 103 12.23 -11.90 -12.47
CA PRO A 103 12.65 -11.12 -13.62
C PRO A 103 13.48 -9.88 -13.24
N ALA A 104 14.57 -9.59 -13.97
CA ALA A 104 15.45 -8.44 -13.66
C ALA A 104 14.73 -7.08 -13.70
N GLY A 105 13.58 -6.98 -14.38
CA GLY A 105 12.78 -5.76 -14.50
C GLY A 105 11.93 -5.39 -13.28
N ILE A 106 11.89 -6.20 -12.22
CA ILE A 106 11.04 -5.93 -11.04
C ILE A 106 11.60 -4.84 -10.13
N THR A 107 12.88 -4.49 -10.26
CA THR A 107 13.53 -3.43 -9.49
C THR A 107 13.79 -2.17 -10.31
N ILE A 108 13.92 -1.05 -9.61
CA ILE A 108 14.38 0.23 -10.17
C ILE A 108 15.85 0.37 -9.81
N ALA A 109 16.66 0.78 -10.78
CA ALA A 109 18.08 1.01 -10.55
C ALA A 109 18.33 2.14 -9.54
N TRP A 110 19.40 2.00 -8.76
CA TRP A 110 19.96 3.09 -7.96
C TRP A 110 20.45 4.24 -8.87
N PRO A 111 20.31 5.52 -8.49
CA PRO A 111 19.70 6.05 -7.28
C PRO A 111 18.18 6.32 -7.40
N MET A 112 17.59 6.08 -8.57
CA MET A 112 16.18 6.40 -8.87
C MET A 112 15.20 5.68 -7.94
N SER A 113 15.57 4.50 -7.45
CA SER A 113 14.81 3.71 -6.47
C SER A 113 14.49 4.49 -5.19
N LEU A 114 15.37 5.39 -4.73
CA LEU A 114 15.16 6.18 -3.51
C LEU A 114 13.95 7.12 -3.59
N ALA A 115 13.67 7.67 -4.78
CA ALA A 115 12.51 8.52 -5.01
C ALA A 115 11.28 7.69 -5.40
N PHE A 116 11.47 6.69 -6.26
CA PHE A 116 10.38 5.90 -6.80
C PHE A 116 9.65 5.09 -5.72
N TYR A 117 10.37 4.33 -4.88
CA TYR A 117 9.73 3.39 -3.97
C TYR A 117 8.90 4.06 -2.86
N PRO A 118 9.34 5.17 -2.25
CA PRO A 118 8.48 5.89 -1.32
C PRO A 118 7.20 6.43 -1.96
N ALA A 119 7.28 6.91 -3.21
CA ALA A 119 6.13 7.44 -3.90
C ALA A 119 5.15 6.33 -4.33
N ILE A 120 5.67 5.23 -4.90
CA ILE A 120 4.83 4.10 -5.31
C ILE A 120 4.25 3.35 -4.11
N ALA A 121 4.92 3.33 -2.95
CA ALA A 121 4.37 2.77 -1.72
C ALA A 121 3.03 3.43 -1.39
N LEU A 122 2.98 4.76 -1.44
CA LEU A 122 1.77 5.50 -1.14
C LEU A 122 0.66 5.24 -2.17
N VAL A 123 1.00 5.25 -3.45
CA VAL A 123 0.05 4.95 -4.54
C VAL A 123 -0.50 3.53 -4.40
N ALA A 124 0.36 2.54 -4.12
CA ALA A 124 -0.05 1.16 -3.91
C ALA A 124 -0.98 1.03 -2.70
N GLU A 125 -0.69 1.68 -1.57
CA GLU A 125 -1.59 1.63 -0.42
C GLU A 125 -2.94 2.30 -0.67
N PHE A 126 -2.95 3.38 -1.45
CA PHE A 126 -4.21 3.99 -1.84
C PHE A 126 -5.01 3.11 -2.78
N ALA A 127 -4.39 2.60 -3.84
CA ALA A 127 -5.05 1.89 -4.92
C ALA A 127 -5.46 0.46 -4.53
N LEU A 128 -4.65 -0.24 -3.74
CA LEU A 128 -4.84 -1.66 -3.42
C LEU A 128 -5.50 -1.89 -2.06
N HIS A 129 -5.43 -0.91 -1.16
CA HIS A 129 -5.96 -1.08 0.21
C HIS A 129 -7.01 -0.03 0.57
N ALA A 130 -6.66 1.25 0.67
CA ALA A 130 -7.56 2.25 1.21
C ALA A 130 -8.82 2.45 0.36
N ALA A 131 -8.68 2.66 -0.95
CA ALA A 131 -9.81 2.88 -1.83
C ALA A 131 -10.70 1.62 -1.98
N PRO A 132 -10.17 0.42 -2.26
CA PRO A 132 -10.97 -0.81 -2.29
C PRO A 132 -11.70 -1.08 -0.97
N LEU A 133 -11.02 -0.88 0.17
CA LEU A 133 -11.65 -1.05 1.47
C LEU A 133 -12.79 -0.05 1.68
N ALA A 134 -12.61 1.22 1.30
CA ALA A 134 -13.68 2.22 1.40
C ALA A 134 -14.92 1.84 0.59
N ILE A 135 -14.72 1.39 -0.66
CA ILE A 135 -15.81 0.95 -1.54
C ILE A 135 -16.56 -0.24 -0.93
N LEU A 136 -15.84 -1.30 -0.56
CA LEU A 136 -16.46 -2.50 0.01
C LEU A 136 -17.12 -2.24 1.35
N TRP A 137 -16.52 -1.38 2.18
CA TRP A 137 -17.08 -1.00 3.47
C TRP A 137 -18.34 -0.14 3.33
N ALA A 138 -18.41 0.72 2.31
CA ALA A 138 -19.61 1.49 1.98
C ALA A 138 -20.75 0.56 1.56
N GLY A 139 -20.46 -0.40 0.68
CA GLY A 139 -21.42 -1.44 0.27
C GLY A 139 -21.93 -2.27 1.46
N ALA A 140 -21.03 -2.69 2.36
CA ALA A 140 -21.42 -3.39 3.59
C ALA A 140 -22.32 -2.55 4.52
N GLY A 141 -22.22 -1.22 4.45
CA GLY A 141 -23.07 -0.30 5.21
C GLY A 141 -24.54 -0.31 4.77
N LEU A 142 -24.81 -0.67 3.52
CA LEU A 142 -26.16 -0.80 2.95
C LEU A 142 -26.88 -2.07 3.44
N ALA A 143 -26.14 -3.02 4.02
CA ALA A 143 -26.72 -4.23 4.57
C ALA A 143 -27.33 -4.02 5.96
N GLY A 144 -28.34 -4.85 6.28
CA GLY A 144 -28.94 -4.92 7.60
C GLY A 144 -27.93 -5.29 8.70
N PRO A 145 -28.21 -4.96 9.98
CA PRO A 145 -27.24 -5.09 11.09
C PRO A 145 -26.63 -6.49 11.21
N GLN A 146 -27.42 -7.53 10.97
CA GLN A 146 -27.01 -8.94 11.06
C GLN A 146 -25.92 -9.32 10.04
N ARG A 147 -26.01 -8.80 8.80
CA ARG A 147 -25.07 -9.12 7.72
C ARG A 147 -23.86 -8.19 7.68
N ARG A 148 -23.96 -7.02 8.30
CA ARG A 148 -22.94 -5.97 8.26
C ARG A 148 -21.58 -6.43 8.77
N VAL A 149 -21.55 -7.20 9.86
CA VAL A 149 -20.29 -7.70 10.45
C VAL A 149 -19.61 -8.68 9.49
N ALA A 150 -20.36 -9.64 8.97
CA ALA A 150 -19.85 -10.63 8.01
C ALA A 150 -19.30 -9.96 6.75
N LEU A 151 -20.04 -9.00 6.17
CA LEU A 151 -19.61 -8.28 4.97
C LEU A 151 -18.37 -7.40 5.21
N ARG A 152 -18.21 -6.82 6.40
CA ARG A 152 -16.99 -6.08 6.77
C ARG A 152 -15.78 -6.99 6.89
N ASN A 153 -15.94 -8.17 7.46
CA ASN A 153 -14.87 -9.16 7.52
C ASN A 153 -14.52 -9.67 6.11
N ALA A 154 -15.53 -9.92 5.27
CA ALA A 154 -15.33 -10.27 3.87
C ALA A 154 -14.60 -9.16 3.10
N ALA A 155 -14.91 -7.89 3.35
CA ALA A 155 -14.20 -6.76 2.75
C ALA A 155 -12.70 -6.75 3.09
N ILE A 156 -12.36 -7.01 4.36
CA ILE A 156 -10.96 -7.11 4.80
C ILE A 156 -10.25 -8.25 4.07
N VAL A 157 -10.87 -9.43 4.02
CA VAL A 157 -10.32 -10.60 3.32
C VAL A 157 -10.15 -10.32 1.83
N ALA A 158 -11.15 -9.72 1.19
CA ALA A 158 -11.08 -9.37 -0.23
C ALA A 158 -9.92 -8.41 -0.51
N VAL A 159 -9.72 -7.40 0.33
CA VAL A 159 -8.66 -6.40 0.15
C VAL A 159 -7.26 -7.00 0.28
N VAL A 160 -7.01 -7.86 1.29
CA VAL A 160 -5.67 -8.48 1.44
C VAL A 160 -5.30 -9.37 0.26
N LEU A 161 -6.28 -9.88 -0.48
CA LEU A 161 -6.09 -10.74 -1.66
C LEU A 161 -5.82 -9.96 -2.95
N ILE A 162 -6.09 -8.65 -3.02
CA ILE A 162 -5.97 -7.89 -4.29
C ILE A 162 -4.54 -7.95 -4.84
N GLU A 163 -3.54 -7.58 -4.03
CA GLU A 163 -2.15 -7.55 -4.47
C GLU A 163 -1.58 -8.92 -4.84
N PRO A 164 -1.72 -9.99 -4.03
CA PRO A 164 -1.19 -11.30 -4.42
C PRO A 164 -1.87 -11.86 -5.68
N LEU A 165 -3.17 -11.64 -5.86
CA LEU A 165 -3.87 -12.03 -7.10
C LEU A 165 -3.38 -11.22 -8.30
N TYR A 166 -3.12 -9.92 -8.13
CA TYR A 166 -2.54 -9.08 -9.16
C TYR A 166 -1.14 -9.57 -9.56
N GLN A 167 -0.29 -9.93 -8.58
CA GLN A 167 1.06 -10.45 -8.83
C GLN A 167 1.02 -11.80 -9.57
N LEU A 168 0.10 -12.69 -9.21
CA LEU A 168 -0.06 -13.99 -9.88
C LEU A 168 -0.49 -13.87 -11.34
N ARG A 169 -1.18 -12.78 -11.74
CA ARG A 169 -1.52 -12.54 -13.16
C ARG A 169 -0.27 -12.29 -14.02
N GLY A 170 0.78 -11.71 -13.42
CA GLY A 170 2.03 -11.38 -14.11
C GLY A 170 3.15 -12.39 -13.92
N ALA A 171 2.94 -13.42 -13.09
CA ALA A 171 3.94 -14.41 -12.73
C ALA A 171 3.64 -15.79 -13.30
N ALA A 172 4.66 -16.65 -13.41
CA ALA A 172 4.46 -18.07 -13.64
C ALA A 172 3.72 -18.68 -12.44
N LEU A 173 2.74 -19.56 -12.70
CA LEU A 173 2.03 -20.32 -11.65
C LEU A 173 2.87 -21.51 -11.17
N ASP A 174 4.13 -21.27 -10.86
CA ASP A 174 5.06 -22.24 -10.30
C ASP A 174 5.17 -22.10 -8.77
N ALA A 175 6.00 -22.96 -8.15
CA ALA A 175 6.18 -22.96 -6.71
C ALA A 175 6.75 -21.63 -6.18
N ALA A 176 7.62 -20.95 -6.94
CA ALA A 176 8.21 -19.68 -6.55
C ALA A 176 7.19 -18.55 -6.60
N GLY A 177 6.40 -18.48 -7.68
CA GLY A 177 5.30 -17.53 -7.83
C GLY A 177 4.25 -17.66 -6.73
N LEU A 178 3.87 -18.91 -6.39
CA LEU A 178 2.95 -19.18 -5.28
C LEU A 178 3.55 -18.80 -3.92
N ALA A 179 4.81 -19.15 -3.65
CA ALA A 179 5.49 -18.77 -2.42
C ALA A 179 5.57 -17.24 -2.27
N PHE A 180 5.86 -16.54 -3.36
CA PHE A 180 5.89 -15.09 -3.40
C PHE A 180 4.50 -14.48 -3.12
N ALA A 181 3.45 -14.99 -3.75
CA ALA A 181 2.08 -14.55 -3.51
C ALA A 181 1.63 -14.79 -2.05
N VAL A 182 2.01 -15.92 -1.45
CA VAL A 182 1.75 -16.21 -0.03
C VAL A 182 2.47 -15.23 0.89
N ASN A 183 3.74 -14.89 0.57
CA ASN A 183 4.49 -13.89 1.33
C ASN A 183 3.82 -12.50 1.25
N ILE A 184 3.39 -12.07 0.06
CA ILE A 184 2.66 -10.80 -0.12
C ILE A 184 1.31 -10.83 0.62
N LEU A 185 0.59 -11.95 0.61
CA LEU A 185 -0.64 -12.11 1.39
C LEU A 185 -0.38 -11.94 2.89
N ALA A 186 0.65 -12.58 3.43
CA ALA A 186 1.03 -12.46 4.83
C ALA A 186 1.39 -11.01 5.19
N PHE A 187 2.13 -10.34 4.33
CA PHE A 187 2.48 -8.94 4.48
C PHE A 187 1.24 -8.02 4.46
N ASN A 188 0.29 -8.24 3.55
CA ASN A 188 -0.94 -7.47 3.48
C ASN A 188 -1.84 -7.65 4.70
N VAL A 189 -1.90 -8.88 5.25
CA VAL A 189 -2.60 -9.15 6.52
C VAL A 189 -1.96 -8.35 7.66
N LEU A 190 -0.63 -8.35 7.76
CA LEU A 190 0.11 -7.55 8.74
C LEU A 190 -0.19 -6.05 8.59
N GLN A 191 -0.11 -5.53 7.36
CA GLN A 191 -0.35 -4.14 7.06
C GLN A 191 -1.77 -3.70 7.43
N LEU A 192 -2.78 -4.49 7.05
CA LEU A 192 -4.16 -4.15 7.34
C LEU A 192 -4.49 -4.29 8.83
N HIS A 193 -3.84 -5.22 9.52
CA HIS A 193 -3.90 -5.33 10.98
C HIS A 193 -3.37 -4.06 11.67
N VAL A 194 -2.20 -3.59 11.26
CA VAL A 194 -1.60 -2.34 11.79
C VAL A 194 -2.43 -1.13 11.38
N TYR A 195 -2.94 -1.08 10.15
CA TYR A 195 -3.81 0.00 9.69
C TYR A 195 -5.01 0.19 10.60
N ARG A 196 -5.70 -0.89 10.96
CA ARG A 196 -6.90 -0.83 11.83
C ARG A 196 -6.58 -0.32 13.24
N ARG A 197 -5.38 -0.62 13.75
CA ARG A 197 -4.97 -0.30 15.12
C ARG A 197 -4.23 1.03 15.26
N ASN A 198 -3.41 1.38 14.29
CA ASN A 198 -2.45 2.48 14.35
C ASN A 198 -2.68 3.54 13.25
N GLY A 199 -3.51 3.24 12.25
CA GLY A 199 -3.85 4.15 11.15
C GLY A 199 -2.95 4.04 9.93
N PHE A 200 -3.28 4.86 8.92
CA PHE A 200 -2.71 4.76 7.57
C PHE A 200 -1.19 5.03 7.53
N ALA A 201 -0.72 6.00 8.30
CA ALA A 201 0.71 6.35 8.31
C ALA A 201 1.59 5.15 8.68
N TRP A 202 1.19 4.36 9.67
CA TRP A 202 1.94 3.16 10.07
C TRP A 202 1.90 2.06 9.02
N MET A 203 0.80 1.91 8.30
CA MET A 203 0.72 0.99 7.15
C MET A 203 1.75 1.35 6.08
N VAL A 204 1.86 2.64 5.74
CA VAL A 204 2.87 3.15 4.80
C VAL A 204 4.28 2.93 5.34
N VAL A 205 4.55 3.19 6.63
CA VAL A 205 5.86 2.91 7.24
C VAL A 205 6.26 1.44 7.08
N LEU A 206 5.35 0.50 7.31
CA LEU A 206 5.65 -0.92 7.09
C LEU A 206 6.00 -1.22 5.63
N ARG A 207 5.29 -0.62 4.66
CA ARG A 207 5.60 -0.74 3.23
C ARG A 207 6.99 -0.20 2.92
N LEU A 208 7.35 0.95 3.49
CA LEU A 208 8.66 1.57 3.30
C LEU A 208 9.78 0.71 3.87
N ILE A 209 9.59 0.07 5.02
CA ILE A 209 10.57 -0.90 5.56
C ILE A 209 10.74 -2.08 4.58
N TYR A 210 9.63 -2.66 4.12
CA TYR A 210 9.65 -3.77 3.17
C TYR A 210 10.36 -3.38 1.86
N TYR A 211 10.07 -2.20 1.31
CA TYR A 211 10.70 -1.68 0.10
C TYR A 211 12.17 -1.30 0.29
N ALA A 212 12.54 -0.70 1.43
CA ALA A 212 13.92 -0.34 1.71
C ALA A 212 14.83 -1.58 1.71
N ILE A 213 14.37 -2.69 2.30
CA ILE A 213 15.13 -3.92 2.39
C ILE A 213 15.15 -4.66 1.04
N TRP A 214 13.98 -4.96 0.47
CA TRP A 214 13.91 -5.83 -0.71
C TRP A 214 14.13 -5.09 -2.02
N HIS A 215 13.45 -3.96 -2.23
CA HIS A 215 13.48 -3.27 -3.51
C HIS A 215 14.69 -2.32 -3.67
N ILE A 216 15.14 -1.69 -2.59
CA ILE A 216 16.26 -0.74 -2.64
C ILE A 216 17.57 -1.45 -2.32
N ALA A 217 17.75 -1.96 -1.11
CA ALA A 217 19.03 -2.53 -0.68
C ALA A 217 19.38 -3.81 -1.45
N TRP A 218 18.47 -4.80 -1.45
CA TRP A 218 18.68 -6.02 -2.23
C TRP A 218 18.66 -5.75 -3.74
N GLY A 219 17.76 -4.88 -4.23
CA GLY A 219 17.76 -4.49 -5.65
C GLY A 219 19.10 -3.89 -6.12
N ALA A 220 19.75 -3.06 -5.30
CA ALA A 220 21.07 -2.52 -5.60
C ALA A 220 22.17 -3.60 -5.53
N ALA A 221 22.15 -4.46 -4.50
CA ALA A 221 23.11 -5.54 -4.36
C ALA A 221 23.01 -6.54 -5.53
N ARG A 222 21.79 -6.93 -5.88
CA ARG A 222 21.49 -7.85 -6.98
C ARG A 222 21.96 -7.33 -8.33
N ALA A 223 21.93 -6.02 -8.57
CA ALA A 223 22.40 -5.42 -9.82
C ALA A 223 23.93 -5.44 -9.96
N ALA A 224 24.68 -5.78 -8.91
CA ALA A 224 26.13 -5.86 -8.90
C ALA A 224 26.69 -7.26 -9.19
N PHE A 225 25.83 -8.28 -9.30
CA PHE A 225 26.18 -9.68 -9.60
C PHE A 225 25.46 -10.14 -10.87
#